data_AF-A0A2E6GVY5-F1
#
_entry.id   AF-A0A2E6GVY5-F1
#
_cell.length_a   1.000
_cell.length_b   1.000
_cell.length_c   1.000
_cell.angle_alpha   90.00
_cell.angle_beta   90.00
_cell.angle_gamma   90.00
#
_symmetry.space_group_name_H-M   'P 1'
#
loop_
_entity.id
_entity.type
_entity.pdbx_description
1 polymer ?
#
loop_
_entity_poly.entity_id
_entity_poly.type
_entity_poly.pdbx_seq_one_letter_code
_entity_poly.pdbx_strand_id
1 'polypeptide(L)'
;MKKKSIVIASIFCFGALTLTSCKKPSGCTDDSILVTNYDPTAEEDDGSCVYSYGLKAGETVVEGNITSNTTWTSDHVWILPTRISVESGATLTIEAGTVIKGIPGIGANASSLLIAQGAKIMANGTSSEPIIFTSTDDKIVSGEIASPNLNENVNAKWGGLIILGKAPISADASTAQIEGIPASDINGLYGGSDPADNSGKLEYVSVRHGGANIGEGNEINGITFGGVGSGTVVNYIEVVGNQDDGIEFFGGTVNASNVIVMNVGDDAIDGDQAYSGTITNFAIVCGDETDHAFEIDGAEGADVAEMTVKNGTVVGSANAELGQLRDSAMIHMENIFFLNFNDTTGGRGDFGFKDSGSETNFADGRTTFTNIEVAENSLITWELSKILKDGVDAHGKFVTIGGETAGADLSEFENWSWAGVSLTATLQ
;
A
#
# COMPACT_ATOMS: atom_id res chain seq x y z
N MET A 1 -78.80 26.96 -55.56
CA MET A 1 -78.31 25.66 -55.03
C MET A 1 -77.81 25.88 -53.60
N LYS A 2 -78.61 25.50 -52.60
CA LYS A 2 -78.29 25.64 -51.17
C LYS A 2 -77.44 24.43 -50.75
N LYS A 3 -76.19 24.66 -50.32
CA LYS A 3 -75.31 23.63 -49.74
C LYS A 3 -75.82 23.28 -48.33
N LYS A 4 -76.12 22.00 -48.09
CA LYS A 4 -76.40 21.45 -46.76
C LYS A 4 -75.08 21.09 -46.08
N SER A 5 -74.88 21.58 -44.86
CA SER A 5 -73.76 21.25 -43.98
C SER A 5 -73.91 19.84 -43.42
N ILE A 6 -72.82 19.06 -43.44
CA ILE A 6 -72.68 17.77 -42.75
C ILE A 6 -72.10 18.06 -41.36
N VAL A 7 -72.79 17.60 -40.31
CA VAL A 7 -72.34 17.65 -38.91
C VAL A 7 -71.64 16.33 -38.61
N ILE A 8 -70.35 16.37 -38.25
CA ILE A 8 -69.61 15.24 -37.69
C ILE A 8 -69.48 15.50 -36.18
N ALA A 9 -70.17 14.70 -35.38
CA ALA A 9 -70.08 14.73 -33.92
C ALA A 9 -68.78 14.04 -33.48
N SER A 10 -67.90 14.79 -32.82
CA SER A 10 -66.68 14.27 -32.19
C SER A 10 -67.01 13.87 -30.75
N ILE A 11 -66.84 12.59 -30.40
CA ILE A 11 -66.89 12.11 -29.02
C ILE A 11 -65.43 12.04 -28.53
N PHE A 12 -65.01 13.04 -27.76
CA PHE A 12 -63.77 12.99 -26.98
C PHE A 12 -64.12 12.58 -25.55
N CYS A 13 -63.72 11.37 -25.17
CA CYS A 13 -63.80 10.87 -23.81
C CYS A 13 -62.64 11.46 -23.00
N PHE A 14 -62.90 12.45 -22.14
CA PHE A 14 -61.92 12.97 -21.19
C PHE A 14 -61.85 12.00 -19.99
N GLY A 15 -60.91 11.06 -20.05
CA GLY A 15 -60.47 10.33 -18.86
C GLY A 15 -59.52 11.23 -18.06
N ALA A 16 -59.94 11.67 -16.87
CA ALA A 16 -59.08 12.35 -15.93
C ALA A 16 -58.05 11.35 -15.36
N LEU A 17 -56.87 11.25 -15.98
CA LEU A 17 -55.69 10.66 -15.33
C LEU A 17 -55.21 11.65 -14.27
N THR A 18 -55.48 11.33 -13.01
CA THR A 18 -54.78 11.91 -11.88
C THR A 18 -53.38 11.30 -11.86
N LEU A 19 -52.40 12.02 -12.40
CA LEU A 19 -50.99 11.70 -12.19
C LEU A 19 -50.64 12.05 -10.74
N THR A 20 -50.91 11.13 -9.81
CA THR A 20 -50.25 11.15 -8.51
C THR A 20 -48.78 10.82 -8.76
N SER A 21 -47.94 11.86 -8.78
CA SER A 21 -46.49 11.69 -8.64
C SER A 21 -46.27 11.06 -7.26
N CYS A 22 -46.13 9.73 -7.23
CA CYS A 22 -45.58 9.05 -6.08
C CYS A 22 -44.13 9.51 -6.00
N LYS A 23 -43.83 10.45 -5.09
CA LYS A 23 -42.44 10.66 -4.68
C LYS A 23 -41.96 9.35 -4.09
N LYS A 24 -40.86 8.84 -4.62
CA LYS A 24 -40.16 7.71 -4.01
C LYS A 24 -39.81 8.09 -2.57
N PRO A 25 -39.91 7.17 -1.60
CA PRO A 25 -39.47 7.45 -0.24
C PRO A 25 -37.97 7.74 -0.28
N SER A 26 -37.57 8.88 0.29
CA SER A 26 -36.17 9.28 0.41
C SER A 26 -35.73 9.08 1.86
N GLY A 27 -34.58 8.47 2.06
CA GLY A 27 -34.03 8.14 3.37
C GLY A 27 -32.68 7.45 3.20
N CYS A 28 -31.94 7.23 4.29
CA CYS A 28 -30.68 6.51 4.19
C CYS A 28 -30.94 5.07 3.69
N THR A 29 -30.38 4.71 2.54
CA THR A 29 -30.56 3.37 1.92
C THR A 29 -29.45 2.38 2.28
N ASP A 30 -28.45 2.81 3.06
CA ASP A 30 -27.33 1.97 3.50
C ASP A 30 -27.76 1.10 4.68
N ASP A 31 -27.85 -0.22 4.46
CA ASP A 31 -28.28 -1.21 5.44
C ASP A 31 -27.14 -1.79 6.29
N SER A 32 -25.96 -1.16 6.25
CA SER A 32 -24.81 -1.58 7.04
C SER A 32 -25.06 -1.40 8.54
N ILE A 33 -24.44 -2.26 9.34
CA ILE A 33 -24.62 -2.32 10.80
C ILE A 33 -24.20 -1.04 11.53
N LEU A 34 -23.48 -0.14 10.86
CA LEU A 34 -23.01 1.13 11.42
C LEU A 34 -23.99 2.27 11.20
N VAL A 35 -24.96 2.12 10.29
CA VAL A 35 -25.96 3.14 9.99
C VAL A 35 -27.13 3.02 10.97
N THR A 36 -27.34 4.07 11.76
CA THR A 36 -28.37 4.10 12.81
C THR A 36 -29.72 4.63 12.35
N ASN A 37 -29.78 5.26 11.18
CA ASN A 37 -31.01 5.82 10.60
C ASN A 37 -31.37 5.21 9.24
N TYR A 38 -30.93 3.98 8.98
CA TYR A 38 -31.32 3.24 7.79
C TYR A 38 -32.85 3.17 7.65
N ASP A 39 -33.36 3.48 6.46
CA ASP A 39 -34.76 3.35 6.11
C ASP A 39 -34.96 2.22 5.08
N PRO A 40 -35.50 1.06 5.51
CA PRO A 40 -35.74 -0.07 4.61
C PRO A 40 -36.80 0.20 3.54
N THR A 41 -37.49 1.35 3.62
CA THR A 41 -38.49 1.77 2.63
C THR A 41 -37.96 2.83 1.67
N ALA A 42 -36.76 3.37 1.90
CA ALA A 42 -36.14 4.33 1.01
C ALA A 42 -35.76 3.69 -0.33
N GLU A 43 -36.17 4.33 -1.41
CA GLU A 43 -35.75 3.99 -2.78
C GLU A 43 -34.80 5.05 -3.37
N GLU A 44 -34.62 6.17 -2.66
CA GLU A 44 -33.67 7.23 -3.00
C GLU A 44 -32.88 7.60 -1.74
N ASP A 45 -31.56 7.58 -1.82
CA ASP A 45 -30.70 8.07 -0.73
C ASP A 45 -30.88 9.57 -0.57
N ASP A 46 -31.13 10.01 0.66
CA ASP A 46 -31.28 11.43 1.01
C ASP A 46 -29.98 12.05 1.54
N GLY A 47 -28.89 11.27 1.62
CA GLY A 47 -27.59 11.69 2.11
C GLY A 47 -27.56 11.91 3.62
N SER A 48 -28.57 11.43 4.36
CA SER A 48 -28.68 11.65 5.80
C SER A 48 -28.09 10.54 6.66
N CYS A 49 -27.45 9.51 6.07
CA CYS A 49 -26.93 8.35 6.81
C CYS A 49 -26.11 8.78 8.05
N VAL A 50 -26.60 8.40 9.23
CA VAL A 50 -26.03 8.67 10.55
C VAL A 50 -25.32 7.42 10.99
N TYR A 51 -24.00 7.43 10.83
CA TYR A 51 -23.15 6.35 11.26
C TYR A 51 -22.82 6.48 12.75
N SER A 52 -22.99 5.39 13.51
CA SER A 52 -22.55 5.30 14.90
C SER A 52 -21.29 4.46 14.99
N TYR A 53 -20.14 5.14 15.08
CA TYR A 53 -18.83 4.50 15.12
C TYR A 53 -18.42 3.96 16.49
N GLY A 54 -19.24 4.15 17.54
CA GLY A 54 -18.94 3.62 18.88
C GLY A 54 -17.67 4.19 19.52
N LEU A 55 -17.38 5.47 19.25
CA LEU A 55 -16.13 6.12 19.63
C LEU A 55 -15.85 6.09 21.13
N LYS A 56 -14.59 5.87 21.48
CA LYS A 56 -14.07 6.01 22.84
C LYS A 56 -13.66 7.46 23.09
N ALA A 57 -13.50 7.80 24.37
CA ALA A 57 -12.97 9.11 24.74
C ALA A 57 -11.58 9.33 24.13
N GLY A 58 -11.38 10.46 23.46
CA GLY A 58 -10.14 10.79 22.74
C GLY A 58 -10.11 10.36 21.27
N GLU A 59 -11.15 9.67 20.77
CA GLU A 59 -11.26 9.33 19.34
C GLU A 59 -12.03 10.43 18.58
N THR A 60 -11.56 10.79 17.37
CA THR A 60 -12.18 11.76 16.48
C THR A 60 -12.36 11.16 15.09
N VAL A 61 -13.58 11.16 14.57
CA VAL A 61 -13.86 10.67 13.22
C VAL A 61 -13.54 11.72 12.18
N VAL A 62 -12.92 11.28 11.08
CA VAL A 62 -12.70 12.10 9.90
C VAL A 62 -13.96 12.03 9.03
N GLU A 63 -14.75 13.10 9.03
CA GLU A 63 -16.11 13.13 8.45
C GLU A 63 -16.15 13.29 6.91
N GLY A 64 -15.02 13.19 6.22
CA GLY A 64 -14.94 13.22 4.76
C GLY A 64 -13.55 13.58 4.22
N ASN A 65 -13.47 13.75 2.90
CA ASN A 65 -12.23 14.13 2.22
C ASN A 65 -11.66 15.45 2.74
N ILE A 66 -10.33 15.52 2.76
CA ILE A 66 -9.56 16.68 3.22
C ILE A 66 -9.32 17.60 2.01
N THR A 67 -10.15 18.64 1.91
CA THR A 67 -10.15 19.61 0.80
C THR A 67 -9.40 20.90 1.11
N SER A 68 -8.88 21.04 2.33
CA SER A 68 -8.07 22.19 2.77
C SER A 68 -7.05 21.76 3.81
N ASN A 69 -6.02 22.58 4.02
CA ASN A 69 -4.95 22.27 4.95
C ASN A 69 -5.49 21.90 6.32
N THR A 70 -5.13 20.71 6.78
CA THR A 70 -5.65 20.10 8.01
C THR A 70 -4.48 19.59 8.83
N THR A 71 -4.63 19.64 10.15
CA THR A 71 -3.64 19.12 11.09
C THR A 71 -4.29 18.08 11.99
N TRP A 72 -3.68 16.91 12.02
CA TRP A 72 -3.99 15.84 12.95
C TRP A 72 -2.97 15.85 14.07
N THR A 73 -3.47 16.07 15.28
CA THR A 73 -2.69 16.23 16.51
C THR A 73 -2.70 14.94 17.32
N SER A 74 -1.68 14.74 18.16
CA SER A 74 -1.46 13.49 18.90
C SER A 74 -2.29 13.36 20.19
N ASP A 75 -3.00 14.41 20.58
CA ASP A 75 -3.98 14.41 21.67
C ASP A 75 -5.30 13.71 21.30
N HIS A 76 -5.46 13.31 20.04
CA HIS A 76 -6.58 12.52 19.55
C HIS A 76 -6.09 11.26 18.83
N VAL A 77 -6.94 10.24 18.83
CA VAL A 77 -6.86 9.11 17.89
C VAL A 77 -7.81 9.40 16.73
N TRP A 78 -7.30 9.46 15.52
CA TRP A 78 -8.07 9.80 14.33
C TRP A 78 -8.67 8.55 13.71
N ILE A 79 -9.98 8.54 13.44
CA ILE A 79 -10.70 7.37 12.93
C ILE A 79 -11.10 7.62 11.47
N LEU A 80 -10.67 6.73 10.58
CA LEU A 80 -11.04 6.70 9.17
C LEU A 80 -12.24 5.75 9.01
N PRO A 81 -13.46 6.27 8.80
CA PRO A 81 -14.64 5.42 8.70
C PRO A 81 -14.76 4.71 7.35
N THR A 82 -14.08 5.24 6.33
CA THR A 82 -14.03 4.78 4.95
C THR A 82 -12.73 5.28 4.33
N ARG A 83 -12.57 5.17 3.01
CA ARG A 83 -11.49 5.84 2.29
C ARG A 83 -11.61 7.35 2.45
N ILE A 84 -10.56 7.98 2.97
CA ILE A 84 -10.42 9.43 3.05
C ILE A 84 -9.36 9.87 2.05
N SER A 85 -9.73 10.77 1.13
CA SER A 85 -8.79 11.39 0.21
C SER A 85 -8.33 12.75 0.72
N VAL A 86 -7.03 13.01 0.68
CA VAL A 86 -6.47 14.37 0.73
C VAL A 86 -6.41 14.86 -0.70
N GLU A 87 -7.24 15.86 -1.01
CA GLU A 87 -7.46 16.32 -2.38
C GLU A 87 -6.42 17.33 -2.83
N SER A 88 -6.30 17.49 -4.15
CA SER A 88 -5.30 18.36 -4.77
C SER A 88 -5.31 19.79 -4.18
N GLY A 89 -4.14 20.29 -3.82
CA GLY A 89 -3.98 21.62 -3.20
C GLY A 89 -4.12 21.64 -1.67
N ALA A 90 -4.58 20.55 -1.05
CA ALA A 90 -4.59 20.41 0.41
C ALA A 90 -3.28 19.79 0.92
N THR A 91 -2.92 20.12 2.16
CA THR A 91 -1.84 19.47 2.91
C THR A 91 -2.40 18.92 4.21
N LEU A 92 -2.25 17.60 4.41
CA LEU A 92 -2.48 16.95 5.70
C LEU A 92 -1.17 16.95 6.50
N THR A 93 -1.15 17.63 7.63
CA THR A 93 -0.03 17.59 8.59
C THR A 93 -0.39 16.66 9.73
N ILE A 94 0.50 15.73 10.07
CA ILE A 94 0.30 14.78 11.17
C ILE A 94 1.45 14.97 12.16
N GLU A 95 1.10 15.30 13.41
CA GLU A 95 2.06 15.51 14.48
C GLU A 95 2.66 14.18 14.97
N ALA A 96 3.87 14.24 15.51
CA ALA A 96 4.54 13.08 16.10
C ALA A 96 3.67 12.39 17.16
N GLY A 97 3.72 11.06 17.21
CA GLY A 97 2.98 10.25 18.18
C GLY A 97 1.49 10.09 17.88
N THR A 98 0.99 10.67 16.77
CA THR A 98 -0.42 10.54 16.39
C THR A 98 -0.76 9.11 15.97
N VAL A 99 -1.89 8.59 16.47
CA VAL A 99 -2.45 7.29 16.05
C VAL A 99 -3.67 7.53 15.16
N ILE A 100 -3.69 6.86 14.02
CA ILE A 100 -4.76 6.89 13.02
C ILE A 100 -5.27 5.46 12.83
N LYS A 101 -6.59 5.28 12.85
CA LYS A 101 -7.24 3.96 12.81
C LYS A 101 -8.31 3.87 11.73
N GLY A 102 -8.16 2.90 10.83
CA GLY A 102 -9.21 2.49 9.91
C GLY A 102 -10.28 1.63 10.57
N ILE A 103 -11.54 1.86 10.23
CA ILE A 103 -12.61 0.91 10.55
C ILE A 103 -12.51 -0.29 9.58
N PRO A 104 -12.54 -1.54 10.07
CA PRO A 104 -12.58 -2.72 9.21
C PRO A 104 -13.74 -2.67 8.22
N GLY A 105 -13.44 -3.01 6.97
CA GLY A 105 -14.39 -3.05 5.88
C GLY A 105 -13.81 -3.81 4.70
N ILE A 106 -14.66 -4.11 3.72
CA ILE A 106 -14.28 -4.78 2.46
C ILE A 106 -14.90 -4.01 1.29
N GLY A 107 -14.38 -4.21 0.08
CA GLY A 107 -14.90 -3.54 -1.11
C GLY A 107 -14.90 -2.01 -0.96
N ALA A 108 -15.98 -1.37 -1.37
CA ALA A 108 -16.16 0.08 -1.25
C ALA A 108 -16.11 0.62 0.19
N ASN A 109 -16.24 -0.27 1.20
CA ASN A 109 -16.26 0.10 2.61
C ASN A 109 -14.89 -0.07 3.29
N ALA A 110 -13.86 -0.58 2.60
CA ALA A 110 -12.52 -0.64 3.18
C ALA A 110 -12.01 0.78 3.44
N SER A 111 -11.62 1.05 4.69
CA SER A 111 -11.05 2.34 5.07
C SER A 111 -9.60 2.45 4.61
N SER A 112 -9.19 3.60 4.08
CA SER A 112 -7.81 3.87 3.67
C SER A 112 -7.53 5.36 3.69
N LEU A 113 -6.25 5.74 3.65
CA LEU A 113 -5.85 7.13 3.46
C LEU A 113 -5.20 7.28 2.09
N LEU A 114 -5.80 8.10 1.23
CA LEU A 114 -5.32 8.37 -0.12
C LEU A 114 -4.81 9.81 -0.21
N ILE A 115 -3.55 9.99 -0.57
CA ILE A 115 -2.95 11.29 -0.90
C ILE A 115 -3.00 11.44 -2.41
N ALA A 116 -3.98 12.20 -2.91
CA ALA A 116 -4.18 12.38 -4.35
C ALA A 116 -3.07 13.24 -4.98
N GLN A 117 -2.90 13.14 -6.30
CA GLN A 117 -1.96 13.98 -7.03
C GLN A 117 -2.11 15.48 -6.72
N GLY A 118 -0.99 16.11 -6.36
CA GLY A 118 -0.93 17.53 -6.01
C GLY A 118 -1.45 17.86 -4.61
N ALA A 119 -1.87 16.87 -3.82
CA ALA A 119 -2.00 16.97 -2.37
C ALA A 119 -0.66 16.67 -1.69
N LYS A 120 -0.58 16.88 -0.38
CA LYS A 120 0.61 16.54 0.41
C LYS A 120 0.26 15.90 1.74
N ILE A 121 1.10 14.96 2.17
CA ILE A 121 1.16 14.46 3.55
C ILE A 121 2.45 14.94 4.22
N MET A 122 2.34 15.48 5.42
CA MET A 122 3.47 15.89 6.26
C MET A 122 3.41 15.10 7.57
N ALA A 123 3.81 13.82 7.52
CA ALA A 123 3.86 12.93 8.67
C ALA A 123 5.27 13.01 9.30
N ASN A 124 5.38 13.81 10.37
CA ASN A 124 6.65 14.12 11.02
C ASN A 124 6.77 13.42 12.37
N GLY A 125 6.82 12.09 12.37
CA GLY A 125 7.11 11.31 13.55
C GLY A 125 8.55 11.52 14.05
N THR A 126 8.83 10.95 15.22
CA THR A 126 10.19 10.86 15.77
C THR A 126 10.44 9.44 16.27
N SER A 127 11.70 9.09 16.56
CA SER A 127 12.02 7.75 17.08
C SER A 127 11.31 7.44 18.40
N SER A 128 11.03 8.43 19.24
CA SER A 128 10.27 8.25 20.49
C SER A 128 8.76 8.38 20.35
N GLU A 129 8.30 8.99 19.25
CA GLU A 129 6.89 9.31 19.01
C GLU A 129 6.57 9.03 17.52
N PRO A 130 6.59 7.75 17.09
CA PRO A 130 6.25 7.40 15.72
C PRO A 130 4.78 7.69 15.44
N ILE A 131 4.45 7.96 14.18
CA ILE A 131 3.07 8.05 13.71
C ILE A 131 2.61 6.64 13.32
N ILE A 132 1.46 6.22 13.84
CA ILE A 132 0.97 4.85 13.64
C ILE A 132 -0.37 4.87 12.92
N PHE A 133 -0.41 4.24 11.75
CA PHE A 133 -1.62 3.90 11.02
C PHE A 133 -1.95 2.44 11.28
N THR A 134 -3.16 2.15 11.75
CA THR A 134 -3.59 0.79 12.12
C THR A 134 -5.11 0.65 11.97
N SER A 135 -5.71 -0.39 12.53
CA SER A 135 -7.16 -0.60 12.57
C SER A 135 -7.76 -0.26 13.94
N THR A 136 -9.06 -0.01 14.00
CA THR A 136 -9.83 0.14 15.25
C THR A 136 -9.84 -1.13 16.12
N ASP A 137 -9.49 -2.29 15.56
CA ASP A 137 -9.25 -3.54 16.29
C ASP A 137 -7.98 -3.47 17.17
N ASP A 138 -7.01 -2.62 16.80
CA ASP A 138 -5.81 -2.37 17.57
C ASP A 138 -6.12 -1.42 18.72
N LYS A 139 -5.79 -1.82 19.95
CA LYS A 139 -6.02 -1.02 21.17
C LYS A 139 -4.86 -0.09 21.48
N ILE A 140 -3.87 0.01 20.60
CA ILE A 140 -2.75 0.93 20.73
C ILE A 140 -3.22 2.38 20.90
N VAL A 141 -2.51 3.16 21.70
CA VAL A 141 -2.75 4.60 21.91
C VAL A 141 -1.47 5.40 21.70
N SER A 142 -1.60 6.72 21.56
CA SER A 142 -0.45 7.63 21.40
C SER A 142 0.60 7.40 22.48
N GLY A 143 1.87 7.29 22.07
CA GLY A 143 3.02 7.02 22.95
C GLY A 143 3.37 5.55 23.13
N GLU A 144 2.59 4.62 22.60
CA GLU A 144 2.96 3.20 22.51
C GLU A 144 3.63 2.89 21.17
N ILE A 145 4.55 1.92 21.17
CA ILE A 145 5.24 1.46 19.95
C ILE A 145 4.69 0.10 19.50
N ALA A 146 4.56 -0.87 20.42
CA ALA A 146 4.01 -2.19 20.11
C ALA A 146 2.50 -2.25 20.34
N SER A 147 1.76 -3.00 19.51
CA SER A 147 0.34 -3.24 19.79
C SER A 147 0.17 -3.97 21.13
N PRO A 148 -0.76 -3.55 21.99
CA PRO A 148 -1.00 -4.20 23.28
C PRO A 148 -1.90 -5.44 23.17
N ASN A 149 -2.50 -5.72 22.00
CA ASN A 149 -3.48 -6.80 21.85
C ASN A 149 -3.47 -7.55 20.51
N LEU A 150 -2.93 -6.97 19.45
CA LEU A 150 -2.74 -7.67 18.17
C LEU A 150 -1.30 -8.18 18.08
N ASN A 151 -1.12 -9.26 17.35
CA ASN A 151 0.21 -9.72 16.96
C ASN A 151 0.49 -9.29 15.51
N GLU A 152 1.76 -9.39 15.13
CA GLU A 152 2.32 -8.99 13.85
C GLU A 152 1.78 -9.78 12.64
N ASN A 153 1.10 -10.91 12.84
CA ASN A 153 0.51 -11.72 11.77
C ASN A 153 -0.96 -11.37 11.49
N VAL A 154 -1.53 -10.42 12.22
CA VAL A 154 -2.90 -9.96 11.94
C VAL A 154 -2.88 -9.03 10.74
N ASN A 155 -3.70 -9.31 9.73
CA ASN A 155 -3.80 -8.53 8.50
C ASN A 155 -5.28 -8.30 8.09
N ALA A 156 -5.48 -7.63 6.96
CA ALA A 156 -6.77 -7.32 6.34
C ALA A 156 -7.77 -6.57 7.25
N LYS A 157 -7.27 -5.67 8.10
CA LYS A 157 -8.11 -4.92 9.08
C LYS A 157 -8.49 -3.51 8.65
N TRP A 158 -7.85 -3.01 7.60
CA TRP A 158 -8.18 -1.80 6.84
C TRP A 158 -7.37 -1.83 5.54
N GLY A 159 -7.55 -0.84 4.67
CA GLY A 159 -6.91 -0.77 3.35
C GLY A 159 -5.41 -0.54 3.44
N GLY A 160 -4.97 0.66 3.83
CA GLY A 160 -3.56 1.03 3.82
C GLY A 160 -3.36 2.51 3.52
N LEU A 161 -2.11 2.88 3.23
CA LEU A 161 -1.71 4.24 2.87
C LEU A 161 -1.35 4.31 1.38
N ILE A 162 -2.06 5.13 0.62
CA ILE A 162 -1.81 5.31 -0.82
C ILE A 162 -1.33 6.74 -1.06
N ILE A 163 -0.19 6.90 -1.73
CA ILE A 163 0.40 8.19 -2.06
C ILE A 163 0.63 8.28 -3.56
N LEU A 164 -0.05 9.23 -4.20
CA LEU A 164 -0.02 9.40 -5.65
C LEU A 164 0.67 10.71 -6.02
N GLY A 165 1.66 10.62 -6.88
CA GLY A 165 2.46 11.74 -7.37
C GLY A 165 2.42 11.87 -8.89
N LYS A 166 3.13 12.87 -9.40
CA LYS A 166 3.19 13.28 -10.82
C LYS A 166 4.50 12.89 -11.52
N ALA A 167 5.30 12.03 -10.90
CA ALA A 167 6.52 11.52 -11.50
C ALA A 167 6.21 10.53 -12.63
N PRO A 168 7.15 10.33 -13.57
CA PRO A 168 6.98 9.38 -14.66
C PRO A 168 6.68 7.96 -14.17
N ILE A 169 5.82 7.28 -14.92
CA ILE A 169 5.49 5.85 -14.78
C ILE A 169 5.61 5.22 -16.16
N SER A 170 5.76 3.90 -16.22
CA SER A 170 5.72 3.16 -17.47
C SER A 170 4.46 2.31 -17.57
N ALA A 171 3.41 2.92 -18.13
CA ALA A 171 2.12 2.29 -18.42
C ALA A 171 1.69 2.59 -19.87
N ASP A 172 0.49 2.15 -20.25
CA ASP A 172 -0.13 2.47 -21.56
C ASP A 172 -0.33 3.97 -21.82
N ALA A 173 -0.27 4.80 -20.77
CA ALA A 173 -0.40 6.25 -20.83
C ALA A 173 0.49 6.94 -19.79
N SER A 174 0.65 8.26 -19.92
CA SER A 174 1.43 9.08 -18.96
C SER A 174 0.82 9.14 -17.56
N THR A 175 -0.44 8.71 -17.42
CA THR A 175 -1.16 8.63 -16.15
C THR A 175 -2.00 7.37 -16.14
N ALA A 176 -2.07 6.71 -14.99
CA ALA A 176 -2.89 5.52 -14.78
C ALA A 176 -3.84 5.73 -13.59
N GLN A 177 -4.84 4.86 -13.47
CA GLN A 177 -5.67 4.78 -12.29
C GLN A 177 -5.03 3.75 -11.35
N ILE A 178 -4.74 4.12 -10.11
CA ILE A 178 -4.19 3.19 -9.14
C ILE A 178 -5.22 2.10 -8.86
N GLU A 179 -4.73 0.88 -8.68
CA GLU A 179 -5.55 -0.21 -8.22
C GLU A 179 -6.25 0.10 -6.88
N GLY A 180 -7.32 -0.62 -6.63
CA GLY A 180 -8.16 -0.38 -5.48
C GLY A 180 -9.03 0.89 -5.49
N ILE A 181 -8.79 1.84 -6.40
CA ILE A 181 -9.58 3.07 -6.49
C ILE A 181 -10.45 3.05 -7.76
N PRO A 182 -11.79 3.13 -7.64
CA PRO A 182 -12.67 3.12 -8.80
C PRO A 182 -12.29 4.20 -9.83
N ALA A 183 -12.28 3.86 -11.12
CA ALA A 183 -11.92 4.77 -12.21
C ALA A 183 -12.80 6.05 -12.30
N SER A 184 -13.96 6.07 -11.62
CA SER A 184 -14.80 7.26 -11.48
C SER A 184 -14.27 8.28 -10.46
N ASP A 185 -13.39 7.85 -9.54
CA ASP A 185 -12.77 8.69 -8.54
C ASP A 185 -11.42 9.20 -9.05
N ILE A 186 -11.41 10.47 -9.47
CA ILE A 186 -10.23 11.13 -10.04
C ILE A 186 -9.07 11.27 -9.04
N ASN A 187 -9.32 11.07 -7.73
CA ASN A 187 -8.27 11.12 -6.73
C ASN A 187 -7.31 9.93 -6.84
N GLY A 188 -7.72 8.84 -7.52
CA GLY A 188 -6.89 7.66 -7.77
C GLY A 188 -5.97 7.77 -9.00
N LEU A 189 -5.96 8.91 -9.70
CA LEU A 189 -5.04 9.11 -10.83
C LEU A 189 -3.62 9.38 -10.33
N TYR A 190 -2.65 8.74 -10.96
CA TYR A 190 -1.22 8.92 -10.68
C TYR A 190 -0.39 8.95 -11.98
N GLY A 191 0.91 9.27 -11.86
CA GLY A 191 1.83 9.39 -12.98
C GLY A 191 1.88 10.78 -13.63
N GLY A 192 2.92 11.05 -14.41
CA GLY A 192 3.06 12.33 -15.09
C GLY A 192 4.44 12.51 -15.70
N SER A 193 4.96 13.73 -15.64
CA SER A 193 6.23 14.11 -16.25
C SER A 193 7.16 14.86 -15.33
N ASP A 194 6.85 14.94 -14.03
CA ASP A 194 7.63 15.67 -13.04
C ASP A 194 8.39 14.71 -12.10
N PRO A 195 9.61 14.28 -12.46
CA PRO A 195 10.41 13.41 -11.60
C PRO A 195 10.83 14.08 -10.27
N ALA A 196 10.65 15.39 -10.13
CA ALA A 196 10.92 16.13 -8.90
C ALA A 196 9.64 16.44 -8.10
N ASP A 197 8.50 15.85 -8.48
CA ASP A 197 7.24 16.03 -7.75
C ASP A 197 7.40 15.72 -6.26
N ASN A 198 6.60 16.41 -5.45
CA ASN A 198 6.72 16.37 -4.00
C ASN A 198 5.35 16.18 -3.35
N SER A 199 5.07 14.93 -2.99
CA SER A 199 3.87 14.49 -2.26
C SER A 199 4.00 14.68 -0.74
N GLY A 200 5.13 15.22 -0.27
CA GLY A 200 5.36 15.62 1.11
C GLY A 200 6.47 14.83 1.80
N LYS A 201 6.19 14.34 3.02
CA LYS A 201 7.17 13.71 3.91
C LYS A 201 6.53 12.62 4.76
N LEU A 202 7.17 11.45 4.80
CA LEU A 202 7.01 10.39 5.78
C LEU A 202 8.30 10.25 6.58
N GLU A 203 8.22 10.42 7.90
CA GLU A 203 9.32 10.17 8.83
C GLU A 203 8.82 9.50 10.11
N TYR A 204 9.41 8.36 10.48
CA TYR A 204 8.98 7.53 11.62
C TYR A 204 7.50 7.21 11.55
N VAL A 205 7.12 6.53 10.46
CA VAL A 205 5.73 6.13 10.17
C VAL A 205 5.63 4.61 10.18
N SER A 206 4.65 4.07 10.91
CA SER A 206 4.35 2.64 10.95
C SER A 206 2.94 2.39 10.45
N VAL A 207 2.79 1.53 9.45
CA VAL A 207 1.51 1.15 8.83
C VAL A 207 1.26 -0.34 9.11
N ARG A 208 0.14 -0.65 9.76
CA ARG A 208 -0.06 -1.97 10.37
C ARG A 208 -1.40 -2.57 10.01
N HIS A 209 -1.46 -3.89 9.86
CA HIS A 209 -2.71 -4.65 9.75
C HIS A 209 -3.57 -4.25 8.54
N GLY A 210 -2.94 -3.80 7.44
CA GLY A 210 -3.59 -3.35 6.21
C GLY A 210 -3.98 -4.51 5.26
N GLY A 211 -4.29 -4.21 4.00
CA GLY A 211 -4.59 -5.22 2.98
C GLY A 211 -6.03 -5.72 2.97
N ALA A 212 -7.00 -4.89 3.36
CA ALA A 212 -8.39 -5.26 3.22
C ALA A 212 -8.75 -5.51 1.74
N ASN A 213 -9.27 -6.69 1.42
CA ASN A 213 -9.73 -7.02 0.08
C ASN A 213 -10.86 -6.08 -0.38
N ILE A 214 -10.67 -5.49 -1.56
CA ILE A 214 -11.61 -4.57 -2.19
C ILE A 214 -12.13 -5.03 -3.56
N GLY A 215 -11.70 -6.21 -4.00
CA GLY A 215 -12.18 -6.94 -5.18
C GLY A 215 -11.47 -8.29 -5.30
N GLU A 216 -11.87 -9.10 -6.27
CA GLU A 216 -11.13 -10.34 -6.58
C GLU A 216 -9.76 -9.97 -7.16
N GLY A 217 -8.67 -10.27 -6.43
CA GLY A 217 -7.30 -9.91 -6.80
C GLY A 217 -7.10 -8.39 -6.86
N ASN A 218 -7.63 -7.68 -5.88
CA ASN A 218 -7.57 -6.23 -5.77
C ASN A 218 -7.63 -5.91 -4.28
N GLU A 219 -6.46 -5.91 -3.67
CA GLU A 219 -6.20 -5.59 -2.29
C GLU A 219 -5.51 -4.20 -2.25
N ILE A 220 -5.19 -3.67 -1.06
CA ILE A 220 -4.42 -2.41 -0.94
C ILE A 220 -3.11 -2.74 -0.22
N ASN A 221 -2.00 -2.27 -0.75
CA ASN A 221 -0.68 -2.48 -0.16
C ASN A 221 -0.54 -1.74 1.17
N GLY A 222 0.41 -2.15 2.01
CA GLY A 222 0.67 -1.45 3.26
C GLY A 222 0.97 0.02 2.99
N ILE A 223 1.91 0.28 2.08
CA ILE A 223 2.12 1.60 1.48
C ILE A 223 2.23 1.48 -0.03
N THR A 224 1.32 2.12 -0.75
CA THR A 224 1.38 2.25 -2.22
C THR A 224 2.00 3.59 -2.60
N PHE A 225 3.05 3.57 -3.42
CA PHE A 225 3.66 4.76 -4.03
C PHE A 225 3.40 4.76 -5.55
N GLY A 226 2.35 5.44 -5.99
CA GLY A 226 2.05 5.60 -7.42
C GLY A 226 2.68 6.87 -8.00
N GLY A 227 3.70 6.74 -8.85
CA GLY A 227 4.31 7.87 -9.55
C GLY A 227 4.84 8.97 -8.61
N VAL A 228 5.37 8.59 -7.43
CA VAL A 228 5.84 9.57 -6.44
C VAL A 228 7.24 10.09 -6.82
N GLY A 229 7.42 11.41 -6.73
CA GLY A 229 8.65 12.08 -7.17
C GLY A 229 9.74 12.14 -6.11
N SER A 230 10.98 12.32 -6.59
CA SER A 230 12.19 12.46 -5.78
C SER A 230 12.22 13.68 -4.85
N GLY A 231 11.28 14.61 -5.00
CA GLY A 231 11.07 15.73 -4.09
C GLY A 231 10.39 15.32 -2.77
N THR A 232 9.83 14.12 -2.71
CA THR A 232 9.19 13.54 -1.52
C THR A 232 10.23 12.90 -0.61
N VAL A 233 10.10 13.10 0.70
CA VAL A 233 10.97 12.47 1.70
C VAL A 233 10.29 11.22 2.26
N VAL A 234 10.93 10.06 2.12
CA VAL A 234 10.48 8.81 2.72
C VAL A 234 11.64 8.23 3.52
N ASN A 235 11.53 8.28 4.84
CA ASN A 235 12.59 7.82 5.74
C ASN A 235 11.99 7.20 7.01
N TYR A 236 12.59 6.15 7.57
CA TYR A 236 12.07 5.47 8.77
C TYR A 236 10.60 5.10 8.61
N ILE A 237 10.32 4.17 7.69
CA ILE A 237 8.97 3.64 7.48
C ILE A 237 8.91 2.14 7.80
N GLU A 238 7.82 1.74 8.44
CA GLU A 238 7.55 0.38 8.85
C GLU A 238 6.21 -0.08 8.27
N VAL A 239 6.17 -1.30 7.75
CA VAL A 239 4.92 -2.00 7.43
C VAL A 239 4.87 -3.33 8.17
N VAL A 240 3.76 -3.61 8.86
CA VAL A 240 3.55 -4.84 9.63
C VAL A 240 2.21 -5.49 9.30
N GLY A 241 2.21 -6.76 8.92
CA GLY A 241 0.97 -7.52 8.79
C GLY A 241 0.03 -6.95 7.73
N ASN A 242 0.54 -6.61 6.54
CA ASN A 242 -0.33 -6.32 5.40
C ASN A 242 -0.80 -7.64 4.76
N GLN A 243 -2.04 -7.74 4.28
CA GLN A 243 -2.51 -8.98 3.63
C GLN A 243 -1.93 -9.14 2.23
N ASP A 244 -1.71 -8.02 1.57
CA ASP A 244 -1.10 -7.87 0.25
C ASP A 244 0.37 -7.47 0.45
N ASP A 245 0.93 -6.73 -0.50
CA ASP A 245 2.30 -6.26 -0.39
C ASP A 245 2.56 -5.36 0.81
N GLY A 246 3.80 -5.39 1.28
CA GLY A 246 4.28 -4.44 2.27
C GLY A 246 4.32 -3.03 1.70
N ILE A 247 5.17 -2.85 0.68
CA ILE A 247 5.32 -1.59 -0.02
C ILE A 247 5.41 -1.89 -1.50
N GLU A 248 4.57 -1.23 -2.28
CA GLU A 248 4.60 -1.34 -3.74
C GLU A 248 4.84 0.03 -4.39
N PHE A 249 5.73 0.04 -5.38
CA PHE A 249 6.08 1.22 -6.16
C PHE A 249 5.60 1.06 -7.61
N PHE A 250 4.53 1.78 -7.98
CA PHE A 250 4.10 1.89 -9.37
C PHE A 250 4.80 3.07 -10.05
N GLY A 251 5.94 2.80 -10.67
CA GLY A 251 6.78 3.81 -11.29
C GLY A 251 7.27 4.88 -10.31
N GLY A 252 7.66 6.04 -10.82
CA GLY A 252 8.15 7.15 -9.99
C GLY A 252 9.66 7.11 -9.70
N THR A 253 10.09 8.07 -8.89
CA THR A 253 11.52 8.41 -8.66
C THR A 253 11.82 8.69 -7.18
N VAL A 254 10.84 8.48 -6.28
CA VAL A 254 11.00 8.67 -4.85
C VAL A 254 12.14 7.79 -4.33
N ASN A 255 12.91 8.27 -3.36
CA ASN A 255 13.88 7.44 -2.66
C ASN A 255 13.34 7.12 -1.28
N ALA A 256 13.61 5.92 -0.79
CA ALA A 256 13.28 5.48 0.55
C ALA A 256 14.53 5.10 1.33
N SER A 257 14.57 5.42 2.62
CA SER A 257 15.67 5.03 3.50
C SER A 257 15.17 4.52 4.84
N ASN A 258 15.89 3.58 5.47
CA ASN A 258 15.49 3.01 6.75
C ASN A 258 14.08 2.42 6.68
N VAL A 259 13.92 1.38 5.87
CA VAL A 259 12.63 0.72 5.61
C VAL A 259 12.59 -0.62 6.32
N ILE A 260 11.51 -0.93 7.04
CA ILE A 260 11.30 -2.27 7.59
C ILE A 260 9.93 -2.82 7.23
N VAL A 261 9.89 -4.03 6.68
CA VAL A 261 8.65 -4.72 6.31
C VAL A 261 8.62 -6.07 7.04
N MET A 262 7.50 -6.36 7.71
CA MET A 262 7.36 -7.57 8.54
C MET A 262 6.02 -8.26 8.30
N ASN A 263 6.08 -9.57 8.07
CA ASN A 263 4.95 -10.50 8.05
C ASN A 263 3.79 -10.07 7.14
N VAL A 264 4.12 -9.67 5.91
CA VAL A 264 3.12 -9.38 4.87
C VAL A 264 2.62 -10.66 4.21
N GLY A 265 1.45 -10.60 3.59
CA GLY A 265 0.77 -11.76 3.03
C GLY A 265 1.09 -12.05 1.57
N ASP A 266 1.63 -11.08 0.83
CA ASP A 266 2.17 -11.27 -0.52
C ASP A 266 3.64 -10.82 -0.56
N ASP A 267 3.98 -9.72 -1.24
CA ASP A 267 5.38 -9.33 -1.46
C ASP A 267 5.88 -8.23 -0.53
N ALA A 268 7.07 -8.40 0.03
CA ALA A 268 7.56 -7.44 1.02
C ALA A 268 7.90 -6.08 0.39
N ILE A 269 8.63 -6.09 -0.71
CA ILE A 269 8.91 -4.91 -1.54
C ILE A 269 8.61 -5.29 -2.99
N ASP A 270 7.61 -4.61 -3.56
CA ASP A 270 7.25 -4.72 -4.97
C ASP A 270 7.63 -3.44 -5.72
N GLY A 271 8.20 -3.59 -6.92
CA GLY A 271 8.38 -2.50 -7.86
C GLY A 271 7.86 -2.86 -9.25
N ASP A 272 6.96 -2.03 -9.77
CA ASP A 272 6.36 -2.16 -11.10
C ASP A 272 6.48 -0.83 -11.88
N GLN A 273 6.09 -0.86 -13.15
CA GLN A 273 5.94 0.29 -14.04
C GLN A 273 7.21 1.14 -14.13
N ALA A 274 8.36 0.47 -14.13
CA ALA A 274 9.69 1.06 -14.18
C ALA A 274 9.94 2.09 -13.05
N TYR A 275 9.67 1.72 -11.80
CA TYR A 275 10.17 2.48 -10.66
C TYR A 275 11.70 2.68 -10.77
N SER A 276 12.15 3.90 -10.45
CA SER A 276 13.54 4.34 -10.70
C SER A 276 14.24 4.89 -9.46
N GLY A 277 13.62 4.72 -8.30
CA GLY A 277 14.13 5.18 -7.03
C GLY A 277 15.20 4.28 -6.43
N THR A 278 15.80 4.77 -5.34
CA THR A 278 16.70 3.98 -4.49
C THR A 278 16.04 3.69 -3.14
N ILE A 279 16.05 2.43 -2.74
CA ILE A 279 15.74 1.98 -1.37
C ILE A 279 17.06 1.62 -0.69
N THR A 280 17.38 2.28 0.43
CA THR A 280 18.66 2.07 1.13
C THR A 280 18.49 1.86 2.62
N ASN A 281 19.29 0.96 3.19
CA ASN A 281 19.17 0.51 4.58
C ASN A 281 17.76 -0.03 4.87
N PHE A 282 17.54 -1.31 4.58
CA PHE A 282 16.22 -1.91 4.75
C PHE A 282 16.28 -3.31 5.36
N ALA A 283 15.24 -3.65 6.11
CA ALA A 283 15.06 -4.97 6.69
C ALA A 283 13.72 -5.58 6.24
N ILE A 284 13.75 -6.84 5.84
CA ILE A 284 12.53 -7.61 5.56
C ILE A 284 12.50 -8.79 6.52
N VAL A 285 11.35 -9.02 7.15
CA VAL A 285 11.07 -10.20 7.95
C VAL A 285 9.86 -10.91 7.36
N CYS A 286 10.11 -11.95 6.58
CA CYS A 286 9.07 -12.73 5.93
C CYS A 286 8.28 -13.54 6.97
N GLY A 287 6.96 -13.54 6.83
CA GLY A 287 6.04 -14.39 7.58
C GLY A 287 5.75 -15.71 6.86
N ASP A 288 4.86 -16.51 7.43
CA ASP A 288 4.43 -17.77 6.83
C ASP A 288 3.57 -17.57 5.58
N GLU A 289 2.96 -16.38 5.40
CA GLU A 289 2.13 -16.04 4.24
C GLU A 289 2.90 -15.30 3.13
N THR A 290 4.00 -14.62 3.46
CA THR A 290 4.81 -13.86 2.48
C THR A 290 5.23 -14.73 1.30
N ASP A 291 4.93 -14.28 0.08
CA ASP A 291 5.29 -15.00 -1.15
C ASP A 291 6.74 -14.70 -1.55
N HIS A 292 7.08 -13.43 -1.78
CA HIS A 292 8.44 -13.00 -2.12
C HIS A 292 8.94 -11.91 -1.17
N ALA A 293 10.23 -11.96 -0.83
CA ALA A 293 10.88 -10.80 -0.20
C ALA A 293 11.02 -9.64 -1.19
N PHE A 294 11.18 -9.93 -2.49
CA PHE A 294 11.13 -8.95 -3.57
C PHE A 294 10.34 -9.52 -4.74
N GLU A 295 9.40 -8.76 -5.26
CA GLU A 295 8.85 -8.97 -6.60
C GLU A 295 9.14 -7.71 -7.41
N ILE A 296 9.77 -7.87 -8.57
CA ILE A 296 10.10 -6.72 -9.41
C ILE A 296 9.63 -7.02 -10.82
N ASP A 297 8.73 -6.19 -11.28
CA ASP A 297 8.25 -6.14 -12.64
C ASP A 297 8.91 -5.01 -13.42
N GLY A 298 8.97 -5.18 -14.73
CA GLY A 298 9.59 -4.21 -15.61
C GLY A 298 8.66 -3.06 -15.98
N ALA A 299 8.78 -2.64 -17.23
CA ALA A 299 7.94 -1.60 -17.79
C ALA A 299 6.71 -2.23 -18.44
N GLU A 300 5.50 -1.81 -18.08
CA GLU A 300 4.30 -2.12 -18.86
C GLU A 300 4.26 -1.27 -20.16
N GLY A 301 4.78 -0.05 -20.08
CA GLY A 301 4.88 0.91 -21.18
C GLY A 301 6.21 0.89 -21.92
N ALA A 302 6.44 1.93 -22.73
CA ALA A 302 7.66 2.06 -23.53
C ALA A 302 8.84 2.67 -22.77
N ASP A 303 8.56 3.42 -21.70
CA ASP A 303 9.61 4.06 -20.89
C ASP A 303 10.23 3.00 -19.97
N VAL A 304 11.55 2.99 -19.86
CA VAL A 304 12.28 2.02 -19.02
C VAL A 304 13.15 2.77 -18.03
N ALA A 305 13.26 2.23 -16.83
CA ALA A 305 14.11 2.75 -15.78
C ALA A 305 14.56 1.60 -14.88
N GLU A 306 15.51 1.90 -13.99
CA GLU A 306 16.26 0.89 -13.23
C GLU A 306 16.16 1.28 -11.75
N MET A 307 15.54 0.43 -10.94
CA MET A 307 15.49 0.64 -9.49
C MET A 307 16.79 0.21 -8.81
N THR A 308 17.08 0.76 -7.64
CA THR A 308 18.24 0.35 -6.84
C THR A 308 17.83 -0.01 -5.43
N VAL A 309 18.30 -1.15 -4.93
CA VAL A 309 18.19 -1.53 -3.52
C VAL A 309 19.57 -1.80 -2.95
N LYS A 310 19.86 -1.25 -1.77
CA LYS A 310 21.17 -1.47 -1.14
C LYS A 310 21.17 -1.50 0.38
N ASN A 311 22.15 -2.22 0.93
CA ASN A 311 22.34 -2.42 2.37
C ASN A 311 21.08 -3.02 3.00
N GLY A 312 20.74 -4.23 2.56
CA GLY A 312 19.49 -4.90 2.91
C GLY A 312 19.73 -6.17 3.71
N THR A 313 18.96 -6.38 4.78
CA THR A 313 18.91 -7.66 5.51
C THR A 313 17.53 -8.29 5.34
N VAL A 314 17.47 -9.54 4.88
CA VAL A 314 16.22 -10.25 4.60
C VAL A 314 16.17 -11.54 5.41
N VAL A 315 15.31 -11.58 6.41
CA VAL A 315 14.99 -12.77 7.20
C VAL A 315 13.85 -13.51 6.51
N GLY A 316 14.17 -14.66 5.92
CA GLY A 316 13.21 -15.51 5.23
C GLY A 316 12.30 -16.32 6.16
N SER A 317 11.34 -16.98 5.53
CA SER A 317 10.46 -17.98 6.13
C SER A 317 10.56 -19.29 5.33
N ALA A 318 9.86 -20.33 5.79
CA ALA A 318 9.80 -21.59 5.05
C ALA A 318 9.01 -21.50 3.73
N ASN A 319 8.19 -20.45 3.58
CA ASN A 319 7.25 -20.28 2.47
C ASN A 319 7.58 -19.08 1.58
N ALA A 320 8.60 -18.28 1.90
CA ALA A 320 8.99 -17.14 1.09
C ALA A 320 10.08 -17.50 0.06
N GLU A 321 10.01 -16.90 -1.11
CA GLU A 321 11.12 -16.75 -2.06
C GLU A 321 12.00 -15.55 -1.64
N LEU A 322 13.30 -15.61 -1.97
CA LEU A 322 14.21 -14.48 -1.77
C LEU A 322 13.90 -13.34 -2.75
N GLY A 323 13.38 -13.66 -3.92
CA GLY A 323 12.84 -12.66 -4.83
C GLY A 323 12.70 -13.11 -6.28
N GLN A 324 11.88 -12.39 -7.03
CA GLN A 324 11.45 -12.75 -8.36
C GLN A 324 11.51 -11.54 -9.28
N LEU A 325 12.25 -11.67 -10.40
CA LEU A 325 12.28 -10.63 -11.44
C LEU A 325 11.48 -11.10 -12.66
N ARG A 326 10.52 -10.29 -13.10
CA ARG A 326 9.62 -10.61 -14.23
C ARG A 326 9.45 -9.40 -15.16
N ASP A 327 8.75 -9.62 -16.26
CA ASP A 327 8.37 -8.60 -17.24
C ASP A 327 9.51 -7.66 -17.69
N SER A 328 10.70 -8.24 -17.91
CA SER A 328 11.91 -7.49 -18.26
C SER A 328 12.33 -6.47 -17.19
N ALA A 329 12.24 -6.86 -15.92
CA ALA A 329 12.68 -6.07 -14.78
C ALA A 329 14.16 -5.64 -14.87
N MET A 330 14.43 -4.51 -14.24
CA MET A 330 15.75 -3.86 -14.20
C MET A 330 16.03 -3.34 -12.80
N ILE A 331 17.01 -3.96 -12.14
CA ILE A 331 17.34 -3.66 -10.74
C ILE A 331 18.84 -3.76 -10.47
N HIS A 332 19.35 -2.82 -9.67
CA HIS A 332 20.67 -2.90 -9.05
C HIS A 332 20.54 -3.29 -7.57
N MET A 333 21.05 -4.47 -7.20
CA MET A 333 21.10 -4.95 -5.82
C MET A 333 22.54 -4.89 -5.30
N GLU A 334 22.76 -4.19 -4.19
CA GLU A 334 24.10 -4.02 -3.58
C GLU A 334 24.09 -4.30 -2.07
N ASN A 335 25.01 -5.13 -1.57
CA ASN A 335 25.18 -5.42 -0.14
C ASN A 335 23.90 -5.99 0.49
N ILE A 336 23.40 -7.09 -0.06
CA ILE A 336 22.19 -7.76 0.43
C ILE A 336 22.56 -9.04 1.18
N PHE A 337 22.04 -9.18 2.39
CA PHE A 337 22.24 -10.34 3.25
C PHE A 337 20.91 -11.07 3.46
N PHE A 338 20.84 -12.32 3.01
CA PHE A 338 19.69 -13.20 3.19
C PHE A 338 19.97 -14.23 4.29
N LEU A 339 19.03 -14.44 5.21
CA LEU A 339 19.14 -15.42 6.27
C LEU A 339 17.82 -16.13 6.54
N ASN A 340 17.87 -17.29 7.19
CA ASN A 340 16.69 -18.06 7.60
C ASN A 340 15.75 -18.52 6.46
N PHE A 341 16.23 -18.58 5.22
CA PHE A 341 15.51 -19.24 4.13
C PHE A 341 15.73 -20.74 4.16
N ASN A 342 14.69 -21.51 3.85
CA ASN A 342 14.75 -22.98 3.82
C ASN A 342 14.67 -23.51 2.39
N ASP A 343 15.40 -24.59 2.18
CA ASP A 343 15.41 -25.39 0.96
C ASP A 343 14.35 -26.51 1.09
N THR A 344 13.08 -26.19 0.81
CA THR A 344 11.97 -27.13 1.05
C THR A 344 11.39 -27.71 -0.24
N THR A 345 11.16 -26.89 -1.27
CA THR A 345 10.59 -27.28 -2.59
C THR A 345 10.95 -26.19 -3.61
N GLY A 346 11.02 -26.50 -4.92
CA GLY A 346 11.22 -25.45 -5.94
C GLY A 346 10.09 -24.41 -5.94
N GLY A 347 10.44 -23.13 -6.08
CA GLY A 347 9.52 -21.99 -5.93
C GLY A 347 9.40 -21.49 -4.49
N ARG A 348 10.38 -21.80 -3.64
CA ARG A 348 10.52 -21.38 -2.24
C ARG A 348 12.02 -21.31 -1.92
N GLY A 349 12.45 -20.28 -1.19
CA GLY A 349 13.85 -20.13 -0.78
C GLY A 349 14.84 -19.88 -1.92
N ASP A 350 14.38 -19.33 -3.05
CA ASP A 350 15.19 -18.99 -4.22
C ASP A 350 15.01 -17.53 -4.67
N PHE A 351 15.99 -17.04 -5.44
CA PHE A 351 15.99 -15.78 -6.15
C PHE A 351 16.25 -16.07 -7.64
N GLY A 352 15.46 -15.51 -8.56
CA GLY A 352 15.70 -15.73 -9.99
C GLY A 352 14.82 -14.93 -10.93
N PHE A 353 14.93 -15.25 -12.21
CA PHE A 353 14.20 -14.58 -13.29
C PHE A 353 13.05 -15.47 -13.77
N LYS A 354 11.92 -14.88 -14.15
CA LYS A 354 10.75 -15.61 -14.67
C LYS A 354 10.57 -15.48 -16.17
N ASP A 355 11.32 -14.59 -16.80
CA ASP A 355 11.23 -14.30 -18.23
C ASP A 355 12.59 -14.02 -18.89
N SER A 356 12.64 -14.22 -20.21
CA SER A 356 13.86 -14.01 -21.00
C SER A 356 14.28 -12.54 -21.15
N GLY A 357 13.36 -11.60 -20.91
CA GLY A 357 13.65 -10.17 -20.92
C GLY A 357 14.49 -9.78 -19.72
N SER A 358 14.14 -10.27 -18.53
CA SER A 358 14.95 -10.10 -17.31
C SER A 358 16.34 -10.73 -17.44
N GLU A 359 16.43 -11.93 -18.03
CA GLU A 359 17.71 -12.56 -18.39
C GLU A 359 18.55 -11.67 -19.33
N THR A 360 17.91 -11.05 -20.34
CA THR A 360 18.59 -10.17 -21.30
C THR A 360 19.09 -8.91 -20.62
N ASN A 361 18.29 -8.27 -19.77
CA ASN A 361 18.71 -7.08 -19.02
C ASN A 361 19.88 -7.38 -18.08
N PHE A 362 19.91 -8.57 -17.46
CA PHE A 362 21.07 -9.02 -16.69
C PHE A 362 22.31 -9.18 -17.57
N ALA A 363 22.19 -9.84 -18.72
CA ALA A 363 23.30 -10.02 -19.67
C ALA A 363 23.85 -8.67 -20.21
N ASP A 364 22.98 -7.68 -20.37
CA ASP A 364 23.32 -6.34 -20.85
C ASP A 364 23.81 -5.39 -19.73
N GLY A 365 23.79 -5.83 -18.46
CA GLY A 365 24.26 -5.07 -17.30
C GLY A 365 23.28 -4.00 -16.80
N ARG A 366 22.01 -4.09 -17.21
CA ARG A 366 20.89 -3.26 -16.71
C ARG A 366 20.30 -3.77 -15.41
N THR A 367 20.46 -5.07 -15.17
CA THR A 367 20.27 -5.70 -13.87
C THR A 367 21.63 -6.12 -13.34
N THR A 368 21.96 -5.79 -12.09
CA THR A 368 23.27 -6.12 -11.51
C THR A 368 23.18 -6.52 -10.04
N PHE A 369 24.02 -7.48 -9.65
CA PHE A 369 24.14 -7.95 -8.27
C PHE A 369 25.58 -7.73 -7.78
N THR A 370 25.72 -7.09 -6.63
CA THR A 370 27.02 -6.83 -6.00
C THR A 370 26.97 -7.17 -4.53
N ASN A 371 27.90 -8.01 -4.08
CA ASN A 371 28.03 -8.41 -2.68
C ASN A 371 26.71 -8.99 -2.10
N ILE A 372 26.23 -10.07 -2.71
CA ILE A 372 25.10 -10.83 -2.20
C ILE A 372 25.62 -11.91 -1.25
N GLU A 373 25.07 -11.99 -0.06
CA GLU A 373 25.47 -12.95 0.95
C GLU A 373 24.25 -13.75 1.43
N VAL A 374 24.42 -15.07 1.55
CA VAL A 374 23.38 -15.97 2.07
C VAL A 374 23.94 -16.63 3.32
N ALA A 375 23.21 -16.57 4.43
CA ALA A 375 23.60 -17.20 5.67
C ALA A 375 23.63 -18.73 5.52
N GLU A 376 24.73 -19.34 5.95
CA GLU A 376 24.82 -20.79 6.11
C GLU A 376 23.84 -21.23 7.20
N ASN A 377 22.98 -22.19 6.87
CA ASN A 377 22.14 -22.88 7.84
C ASN A 377 22.26 -24.39 7.59
N SER A 378 22.33 -25.17 8.66
CA SER A 378 22.29 -26.65 8.62
C SER A 378 21.07 -27.23 7.89
N LEU A 379 20.03 -26.43 7.67
CA LEU A 379 18.83 -26.78 6.91
C LEU A 379 18.97 -26.57 5.39
N ILE A 380 19.96 -25.80 4.94
CA ILE A 380 20.21 -25.55 3.52
C ILE A 380 21.10 -26.68 2.99
N THR A 381 20.55 -27.50 2.09
CA THR A 381 21.32 -28.56 1.41
C THR A 381 21.69 -28.23 -0.03
N TRP A 382 21.05 -27.20 -0.57
CA TRP A 382 21.29 -26.69 -1.91
C TRP A 382 22.65 -26.00 -2.06
N GLU A 383 23.24 -26.21 -3.24
CA GLU A 383 24.31 -25.36 -3.73
C GLU A 383 23.76 -23.96 -4.04
N LEU A 384 24.62 -22.94 -3.97
CA LEU A 384 24.20 -21.55 -4.13
C LEU A 384 23.45 -21.30 -5.44
N SER A 385 23.81 -21.99 -6.53
CA SER A 385 23.15 -21.90 -7.86
C SER A 385 21.69 -22.37 -7.90
N LYS A 386 21.21 -23.03 -6.84
CA LYS A 386 19.80 -23.41 -6.69
C LYS A 386 19.01 -22.37 -5.89
N ILE A 387 19.69 -21.61 -5.05
CA ILE A 387 19.13 -20.49 -4.27
C ILE A 387 19.17 -19.25 -5.15
N LEU A 388 20.36 -18.82 -5.57
CA LEU A 388 20.57 -17.71 -6.50
C LEU A 388 20.66 -18.28 -7.92
N LYS A 389 19.55 -18.25 -8.65
CA LYS A 389 19.43 -18.87 -9.97
C LYS A 389 19.97 -17.96 -11.07
N ASP A 390 19.94 -18.46 -12.30
CA ASP A 390 20.10 -17.66 -13.52
C ASP A 390 21.40 -16.85 -13.61
N GLY A 391 22.47 -17.35 -12.97
CA GLY A 391 23.80 -16.75 -12.93
C GLY A 391 23.99 -15.74 -11.80
N VAL A 392 22.96 -15.46 -10.98
CA VAL A 392 23.05 -14.59 -9.80
C VAL A 392 24.01 -15.16 -8.76
N ASP A 393 24.15 -16.49 -8.67
CA ASP A 393 25.12 -17.16 -7.79
C ASP A 393 26.57 -16.74 -8.02
N ALA A 394 26.94 -16.32 -9.24
CA ALA A 394 28.28 -15.80 -9.53
C ALA A 394 28.60 -14.49 -8.78
N HIS A 395 27.56 -13.80 -8.29
CA HIS A 395 27.65 -12.55 -7.53
C HIS A 395 27.38 -12.74 -6.04
N GLY A 396 27.11 -13.99 -5.63
CA GLY A 396 26.79 -14.36 -4.27
C GLY A 396 27.85 -15.24 -3.61
N LYS A 397 27.75 -15.37 -2.29
CA LYS A 397 28.48 -16.37 -1.51
C LYS A 397 27.71 -16.77 -0.26
N PHE A 398 27.98 -17.97 0.24
CA PHE A 398 27.58 -18.32 1.59
C PHE A 398 28.49 -17.65 2.62
N VAL A 399 27.90 -17.26 3.76
CA VAL A 399 28.61 -16.72 4.92
C VAL A 399 28.07 -17.34 6.21
N THR A 400 28.94 -17.58 7.18
CA THR A 400 28.48 -17.95 8.53
C THR A 400 27.86 -16.71 9.19
N ILE A 401 26.72 -16.87 9.88
CA ILE A 401 26.05 -15.79 10.62
C ILE A 401 27.03 -15.10 11.58
N GLY A 402 27.03 -13.77 11.59
CA GLY A 402 27.96 -12.88 12.30
C GLY A 402 29.27 -12.61 11.53
N GLY A 403 29.42 -13.19 10.34
CA GLY A 403 30.56 -13.01 9.43
C GLY A 403 30.20 -12.27 8.14
N GLU A 404 28.94 -11.89 7.98
CA GLU A 404 28.45 -11.08 6.87
C GLU A 404 29.16 -9.72 6.80
N THR A 405 29.31 -9.24 5.57
CA THR A 405 29.80 -7.90 5.22
C THR A 405 28.75 -7.10 4.45
N ALA A 406 27.68 -7.76 4.02
CA ALA A 406 26.45 -7.18 3.50
C ALA A 406 25.40 -7.05 4.62
N GLY A 407 24.31 -6.35 4.35
CA GLY A 407 23.21 -6.19 5.30
C GLY A 407 22.85 -4.74 5.60
N ALA A 408 21.74 -4.57 6.29
CA ALA A 408 21.30 -3.31 6.87
C ALA A 408 22.00 -3.01 8.19
N ASP A 409 22.10 -1.71 8.51
CA ASP A 409 22.32 -1.24 9.88
C ASP A 409 21.00 -1.35 10.65
N LEU A 410 20.84 -2.47 11.35
CA LEU A 410 19.62 -2.79 12.09
C LEU A 410 19.41 -1.91 13.33
N SER A 411 20.45 -1.18 13.79
CA SER A 411 20.33 -0.26 14.93
C SER A 411 19.39 0.92 14.65
N GLU A 412 19.17 1.22 13.37
CA GLU A 412 18.23 2.24 12.90
C GLU A 412 16.75 1.89 13.15
N PHE A 413 16.43 0.64 13.52
CA PHE A 413 15.06 0.16 13.75
C PHE A 413 14.70 -0.07 15.23
N GLU A 414 15.67 -0.27 16.11
CA GLU A 414 15.46 -0.87 17.45
C GLU A 414 14.48 -0.13 18.39
N ASN A 415 14.33 1.19 18.24
CA ASN A 415 13.71 2.02 19.28
C ASN A 415 12.38 2.67 18.88
N TRP A 416 11.95 2.52 17.63
CA TRP A 416 10.77 3.22 17.11
C TRP A 416 9.81 2.32 16.35
N SER A 417 10.31 1.25 15.73
CA SER A 417 9.50 0.32 14.97
C SER A 417 8.97 -0.79 15.88
N TRP A 418 7.79 -1.32 15.57
CA TRP A 418 7.28 -2.48 16.28
C TRP A 418 8.19 -3.69 16.12
N ALA A 419 8.66 -3.96 14.89
CA ALA A 419 9.59 -5.02 14.60
C ALA A 419 10.87 -4.91 15.45
N GLY A 420 11.44 -3.71 15.60
CA GLY A 420 12.62 -3.48 16.44
C GLY A 420 12.39 -3.82 17.91
N VAL A 421 11.24 -3.42 18.47
CA VAL A 421 10.94 -3.68 19.88
C VAL A 421 10.43 -5.10 20.16
N SER A 422 9.83 -5.77 19.18
CA SER A 422 9.26 -7.12 19.33
C SER A 422 10.21 -8.24 18.90
N LEU A 423 11.11 -7.99 17.94
CA LEU A 423 11.98 -9.00 17.33
C LEU A 423 13.47 -8.81 17.65
N THR A 424 13.81 -8.28 18.83
CA THR A 424 15.20 -8.08 19.26
C THR A 424 16.08 -9.35 19.19
N ALA A 425 15.49 -10.56 19.12
CA ALA A 425 16.23 -11.82 18.95
C ALA A 425 16.18 -12.41 17.53
N THR A 426 15.33 -11.91 16.64
CA THR A 426 15.24 -12.36 15.23
C THR A 426 16.05 -11.44 14.30
N LEU A 427 16.23 -10.18 14.70
CA LEU A 427 17.04 -9.18 13.99
C LEU A 427 18.48 -9.05 14.53
N GLN A 428 18.81 -9.67 15.68
CA GLN A 428 20.19 -9.74 16.22
C GLN A 428 20.71 -11.17 16.10
#